data_AF-A0A8J5JNS0-F1
#
_entry.id   AF-A0A8J5JNS0-F1
#
_cell.length_a   1.000
_cell.length_b   1.000
_cell.length_c   1.000
_cell.angle_alpha   90.00
_cell.angle_beta   90.00
_cell.angle_gamma   90.00
#
_symmetry.space_group_name_H-M   'P 1'
#
loop_
_entity.id
_entity.type
_entity.pdbx_description
1 polymer ?
#
loop_
_entity_poly.entity_id
_entity_poly.type
_entity_poly.pdbx_seq_one_letter_code
_entity_poly.pdbx_strand_id
1 'polypeptide(L)'
;LGRDTIVAIITLYKEGYKCKDIATRVGIGVRQVQKWIKKFRDGGGEDIPTPKPRSGRPRKIQNRTSKVIKRQLDKNPTLTARKLKENNPALLQDVSVRCISDHLLKDLQYRSCCAKVLPLLSAKNVRDRIAFCKKYKDWTLEDWEQVLWSDES
;
A
#
# COMPACT_ATOMS: atom_id res chain seq x y z
N LEU A 1 -25.16 -10.90 8.10
CA LEU A 1 -24.95 -12.03 9.02
C LEU A 1 -23.59 -11.82 9.63
N GLY A 2 -23.58 -11.61 10.96
CA GLY A 2 -22.34 -11.45 11.71
C GLY A 2 -21.56 -12.77 11.74
N ARG A 3 -20.28 -12.69 12.11
CA ARG A 3 -19.43 -13.88 12.18
C ARG A 3 -20.02 -14.93 13.12
N ASP A 4 -20.49 -14.52 14.28
CA ASP A 4 -21.02 -15.40 15.34
C ASP A 4 -22.23 -16.21 14.88
N THR A 5 -23.13 -15.59 14.12
CA THR A 5 -24.28 -16.29 13.52
C THR A 5 -23.86 -17.35 12.49
N ILE A 6 -22.76 -17.13 11.76
CA ILE A 6 -22.23 -18.11 10.80
C ILE A 6 -21.57 -19.27 11.55
N VAL A 7 -20.86 -18.97 12.65
CA VAL A 7 -20.29 -19.99 13.54
C VAL A 7 -21.40 -20.89 14.08
N ALA A 8 -22.46 -20.32 14.64
CA ALA A 8 -23.59 -21.06 15.20
C ALA A 8 -24.29 -21.97 14.17
N ILE A 9 -24.41 -21.53 12.91
CA ILE A 9 -24.97 -22.36 11.84
C ILE A 9 -24.08 -23.59 11.58
N ILE A 10 -22.77 -23.41 11.57
CA ILE A 10 -21.81 -24.46 11.22
C ILE A 10 -21.60 -25.43 12.36
N THR A 11 -21.59 -24.96 13.62
CA THR A 11 -21.53 -25.85 14.78
C THR A 11 -22.74 -26.77 14.83
N LEU A 12 -23.95 -26.22 14.69
CA LEU A 12 -25.19 -27.01 14.64
C LEU A 12 -25.22 -27.95 13.42
N TYR A 13 -24.62 -27.55 12.30
CA TYR A 13 -24.49 -28.44 11.14
C TYR A 13 -23.52 -29.60 11.39
N LYS A 14 -22.37 -29.34 12.05
CA LYS A 14 -21.40 -30.37 12.46
C LYS A 14 -22.00 -31.36 13.48
N GLU A 15 -22.88 -30.87 14.35
CA GLU A 15 -23.65 -31.68 15.30
C GLU A 15 -24.77 -32.52 14.64
N GLY A 16 -25.04 -32.34 13.33
CA GLY A 16 -25.98 -33.15 12.56
C GLY A 16 -27.42 -32.64 12.55
N TYR A 17 -27.69 -31.40 12.99
CA TYR A 17 -29.04 -30.83 12.93
C TYR A 17 -29.51 -30.57 11.50
N LYS A 18 -30.81 -30.74 11.24
CA LYS A 18 -31.40 -30.45 9.93
C LYS A 18 -31.47 -28.93 9.72
N CYS A 19 -31.34 -28.49 8.47
CA CYS A 19 -31.34 -27.06 8.12
C CYS A 19 -32.57 -26.28 8.61
N LYS A 20 -33.73 -26.92 8.71
CA LYS A 20 -34.96 -26.31 9.24
C LYS A 20 -34.84 -26.03 10.75
N ASP A 21 -34.28 -26.97 11.51
CA ASP A 21 -34.11 -26.83 12.96
C ASP A 21 -33.05 -25.78 13.29
N ILE A 22 -31.97 -25.75 12.50
CA ILE A 22 -30.93 -24.70 12.58
C ILE A 22 -31.54 -23.32 12.29
N ALA A 23 -32.39 -23.22 11.26
CA ALA A 23 -33.07 -21.98 10.91
C ALA A 23 -33.94 -21.45 12.06
N THR A 24 -34.71 -22.33 12.71
CA THR A 24 -35.55 -21.98 13.86
C THR A 24 -34.72 -21.58 15.08
N ARG A 25 -33.64 -22.32 15.39
CA ARG A 25 -32.78 -22.04 16.56
C ARG A 25 -32.00 -20.72 16.43
N VAL A 26 -31.46 -20.43 15.24
CA VAL A 26 -30.66 -19.23 15.00
C VAL A 26 -31.55 -18.04 14.60
N GLY A 27 -32.83 -18.27 14.26
CA GLY A 27 -33.77 -17.22 13.85
C GLY A 27 -33.49 -16.64 12.45
N ILE A 28 -32.99 -17.47 11.52
CA ILE A 28 -32.63 -17.04 10.16
C ILE A 28 -33.36 -17.91 9.13
N GLY A 29 -33.76 -17.34 7.99
CA GLY A 29 -34.40 -18.09 6.92
C GLY A 29 -33.58 -19.29 6.41
N VAL A 30 -34.26 -20.42 6.16
CA VAL A 30 -33.66 -21.71 5.74
C VAL A 30 -32.71 -21.58 4.53
N ARG A 31 -33.04 -20.72 3.56
CA ARG A 31 -32.17 -20.47 2.38
C ARG A 31 -30.80 -19.93 2.76
N GLN A 32 -30.72 -19.10 3.81
CA GLN A 32 -29.44 -18.53 4.26
C GLN A 32 -28.59 -19.61 4.97
N VAL A 33 -29.22 -20.46 5.78
CA VAL A 33 -28.58 -21.63 6.40
C VAL A 33 -27.99 -22.53 5.31
N GLN A 34 -28.78 -22.91 4.31
CA GLN A 34 -28.33 -23.73 3.18
C GLN A 34 -27.19 -23.07 2.40
N LYS A 35 -27.26 -21.75 2.16
CA LYS A 35 -26.20 -20.99 1.48
C LYS A 35 -24.87 -21.04 2.23
N TRP A 36 -24.90 -20.91 3.56
CA TRP A 36 -23.68 -20.95 4.38
C TRP A 36 -23.13 -22.38 4.53
N ILE A 37 -24.00 -23.39 4.68
CA ILE A 37 -23.59 -24.80 4.65
C ILE A 37 -22.97 -25.18 3.31
N LYS A 38 -23.55 -24.71 2.20
CA LYS A 38 -22.97 -24.93 0.86
C LYS A 38 -21.57 -24.32 0.77
N LYS A 39 -21.40 -23.06 1.18
CA LYS A 39 -20.07 -22.42 1.22
C LYS A 39 -19.06 -23.13 2.11
N PHE A 40 -19.51 -23.71 3.22
CA PHE A 40 -18.68 -24.48 4.14
C PHE A 40 -18.20 -25.78 3.47
N ARG A 41 -19.11 -26.49 2.78
CA ARG A 41 -18.77 -27.68 2.01
C ARG A 41 -17.85 -27.38 0.82
N ASP A 42 -18.15 -26.33 0.06
CA ASP A 42 -17.34 -25.90 -1.09
C ASP A 42 -15.93 -25.44 -0.67
N GLY A 43 -15.76 -25.04 0.60
CA GLY A 43 -14.49 -24.64 1.20
C GLY A 43 -13.69 -25.76 1.88
N GLY A 44 -14.07 -27.02 1.68
CA GLY A 44 -13.36 -28.18 2.25
C GLY A 44 -13.84 -28.64 3.62
N GLY A 45 -14.81 -27.96 4.24
CA GLY A 45 -15.47 -28.44 5.47
C GLY A 45 -14.63 -28.34 6.75
N GLU A 46 -13.49 -27.66 6.72
CA GLU A 46 -12.67 -27.42 7.92
C GLU A 46 -12.91 -26.01 8.47
N ASP A 47 -12.76 -25.01 7.60
CA ASP A 47 -12.82 -23.59 7.97
C ASP A 47 -14.22 -22.97 7.91
N ILE A 48 -14.51 -22.09 8.87
CA ILE A 48 -15.73 -21.28 8.92
C ILE A 48 -15.70 -20.26 7.77
N PRO A 49 -16.65 -20.28 6.81
CA PRO A 49 -16.67 -19.35 5.70
C PRO A 49 -16.88 -17.92 6.20
N THR A 50 -16.00 -17.03 5.77
CA THR A 50 -16.13 -15.60 6.06
C THR A 50 -16.89 -14.88 4.94
N PRO A 51 -17.67 -13.82 5.27
CA PRO A 51 -18.22 -12.94 4.25
C PRO A 51 -17.09 -12.31 3.43
N LYS A 52 -17.06 -12.58 2.12
CA LYS A 52 -16.14 -11.89 1.21
C LYS A 52 -16.50 -10.40 1.14
N PRO A 53 -15.52 -9.50 1.03
CA PRO A 53 -15.78 -8.09 0.79
C PRO A 53 -16.60 -7.93 -0.49
N ARG A 54 -17.51 -6.95 -0.48
CA ARG A 54 -18.30 -6.64 -1.68
C ARG A 54 -17.38 -6.06 -2.76
N SER A 55 -17.66 -6.38 -4.02
CA SER A 55 -17.04 -5.69 -5.14
C SER A 55 -17.39 -4.20 -5.07
N GLY A 56 -16.37 -3.36 -4.90
CA GLY A 56 -16.52 -1.91 -4.94
C GLY A 56 -16.65 -1.38 -6.36
N ARG A 57 -16.82 -0.05 -6.48
CA ARG A 57 -16.78 0.63 -7.78
C ARG A 57 -15.41 0.44 -8.44
N PRO A 58 -15.34 0.15 -9.75
CA PRO A 58 -14.09 0.13 -10.48
C PRO A 58 -13.31 1.45 -10.35
N ARG A 59 -11.99 1.35 -10.31
CA ARG A 59 -11.10 2.51 -10.23
C ARG A 59 -11.17 3.32 -11.52
N LYS A 60 -11.13 4.66 -11.42
CA LYS A 60 -11.03 5.55 -12.59
C LYS A 60 -9.66 5.48 -13.26
N ILE A 61 -8.59 5.36 -12.48
CA ILE A 61 -7.22 5.26 -12.99
C ILE A 61 -6.91 3.79 -13.25
N GLN A 62 -6.68 3.46 -14.51
CA GLN A 62 -6.30 2.11 -14.92
C GLN A 62 -4.81 1.84 -14.64
N ASN A 63 -4.44 0.57 -14.58
CA ASN A 63 -3.06 0.13 -14.34
C ASN A 63 -2.07 0.70 -15.38
N ARG A 64 -2.48 0.82 -16.65
CA ARG A 64 -1.65 1.42 -17.70
C ARG A 64 -1.35 2.89 -17.40
N THR A 65 -2.38 3.68 -17.12
CA THR A 65 -2.24 5.09 -16.74
C THR A 65 -1.39 5.24 -15.48
N SER A 66 -1.60 4.38 -14.48
CA SER A 66 -0.79 4.37 -13.25
C SER A 66 0.70 4.16 -13.53
N LYS A 67 1.07 3.26 -14.46
CA LYS A 67 2.46 3.03 -14.85
C LYS A 67 3.09 4.25 -15.54
N VAL A 68 2.31 4.95 -16.37
CA VAL A 68 2.77 6.19 -17.04
C VAL A 68 3.05 7.27 -16.00
N ILE A 69 2.12 7.49 -15.07
CA ILE A 69 2.27 8.45 -13.97
C ILE A 69 3.51 8.12 -13.14
N LYS A 70 3.69 6.84 -12.78
CA LYS A 70 4.85 6.39 -12.00
C LYS A 70 6.17 6.75 -12.70
N ARG A 71 6.29 6.43 -13.99
CA ARG A 71 7.50 6.76 -14.78
C ARG A 71 7.78 8.25 -14.87
N GLN A 72 6.73 9.09 -14.91
CA GLN A 72 6.91 10.55 -14.93
C GLN A 72 7.42 11.06 -13.58
N LEU A 73 6.90 10.54 -12.47
CA LEU A 73 7.34 10.90 -11.13
C LEU A 73 8.76 10.39 -10.83
N ASP A 74 9.12 9.21 -11.29
CA ASP A 74 10.48 8.67 -11.12
C ASP A 74 11.52 9.52 -11.87
N LYS A 75 11.14 10.11 -13.03
CA LYS A 75 11.99 11.04 -13.77
C LYS A 75 12.03 12.44 -13.15
N ASN A 76 10.91 12.93 -12.63
CA ASN A 76 10.82 14.23 -12.00
C ASN A 76 9.92 14.16 -10.76
N PRO A 77 10.52 13.96 -9.56
CA PRO A 77 9.77 13.77 -8.32
C PRO A 77 9.08 15.04 -7.82
N THR A 78 9.37 16.21 -8.42
CA THR A 78 8.75 17.49 -8.05
C THR A 78 7.43 17.77 -8.79
N LEU A 79 7.00 16.85 -9.66
CA LEU A 79 5.76 17.01 -10.42
C LEU A 79 4.54 16.99 -9.51
N THR A 80 3.67 17.99 -9.68
CA THR A 80 2.41 18.09 -8.94
C THR A 80 1.30 17.29 -9.63
N ALA A 81 0.28 16.89 -8.87
CA ALA A 81 -0.90 16.21 -9.43
C ALA A 81 -1.61 17.03 -10.53
N ARG A 82 -1.58 18.37 -10.43
CA ARG A 82 -2.12 19.27 -11.46
C ARG A 82 -1.31 19.18 -12.76
N LYS A 83 0.03 19.30 -12.66
CA LYS A 83 0.92 19.16 -13.81
C LYS A 83 0.84 17.76 -14.44
N LEU A 84 0.67 16.71 -13.63
CA LEU A 84 0.42 15.36 -14.14
C LEU A 84 -0.87 15.29 -14.97
N LYS A 85 -1.94 15.98 -14.55
CA LYS A 85 -3.18 16.05 -15.34
C LYS A 85 -2.96 16.80 -16.66
N GLU A 86 -2.29 17.95 -16.61
CA GLU A 86 -1.98 18.79 -17.78
C GLU A 86 -1.06 18.08 -18.79
N ASN A 87 -0.07 17.32 -18.32
CA ASN A 87 0.86 16.57 -19.15
C ASN A 87 0.24 15.33 -19.81
N ASN A 88 -0.92 14.86 -19.32
CA ASN A 88 -1.55 13.63 -19.80
C ASN A 88 -3.05 13.82 -20.07
N PRO A 89 -3.44 14.75 -20.98
CA PRO A 89 -4.85 15.06 -21.22
C PRO A 89 -5.62 13.81 -21.67
N ALA A 90 -5.09 13.04 -22.62
CA ALA A 90 -5.73 11.82 -23.12
C ALA A 90 -5.96 10.72 -22.07
N LEU A 91 -5.23 10.73 -20.95
CA LEU A 91 -5.32 9.69 -19.92
C LEU A 91 -6.06 10.15 -18.65
N LEU A 92 -6.10 11.46 -18.39
CA LEU A 92 -6.53 12.02 -17.11
C LEU A 92 -7.59 13.13 -17.22
N GLN A 93 -8.13 13.41 -18.41
CA GLN A 93 -9.16 14.45 -18.63
C GLN A 93 -10.35 14.31 -17.66
N ASP A 94 -10.91 13.10 -17.55
CA ASP A 94 -12.10 12.78 -16.73
C ASP A 94 -11.80 12.50 -15.24
N VAL A 95 -10.52 12.59 -14.87
CA VAL A 95 -10.05 12.33 -13.51
C VAL A 95 -9.82 13.66 -12.79
N SER A 96 -10.38 13.82 -11.60
CA SER A 96 -10.14 15.02 -10.80
C SER A 96 -8.72 15.05 -10.26
N VAL A 97 -8.15 16.24 -10.05
CA VAL A 97 -6.82 16.39 -9.44
C VAL A 97 -6.75 15.72 -8.06
N ARG A 98 -7.85 15.77 -7.29
CA ARG A 98 -7.98 15.07 -6.00
C ARG A 98 -7.83 13.56 -6.15
N CYS A 99 -8.48 12.96 -7.15
CA CYS A 99 -8.39 11.53 -7.42
C CYS A 99 -6.97 11.12 -7.84
N ILE A 100 -6.27 11.96 -8.60
CA ILE A 100 -4.85 11.74 -8.93
C ILE A 100 -4.03 11.76 -7.64
N SER A 101 -4.18 12.79 -6.81
CA SER A 101 -3.45 12.91 -5.53
C SER A 101 -3.70 11.72 -4.60
N ASP A 102 -4.95 11.27 -4.47
CA ASP A 102 -5.28 10.09 -3.67
C ASP A 102 -4.65 8.82 -4.21
N HIS A 103 -4.59 8.65 -5.54
CA HIS A 103 -3.92 7.52 -6.19
C HIS A 103 -2.41 7.54 -5.95
N LEU A 104 -1.78 8.71 -6.02
CA LEU A 104 -0.35 8.86 -5.72
C LEU A 104 -0.04 8.43 -4.28
N LEU A 105 -0.85 8.85 -3.32
CA LEU A 105 -0.65 8.56 -1.91
C LEU A 105 -1.00 7.12 -1.53
N LYS A 106 -2.17 6.63 -1.95
CA LYS A 106 -2.73 5.35 -1.47
C LYS A 106 -2.23 4.15 -2.27
N ASP A 107 -2.13 4.29 -3.59
CA ASP A 107 -1.80 3.18 -4.47
C ASP A 107 -0.32 3.14 -4.86
N LEU A 108 0.29 4.32 -5.10
CA LEU A 108 1.71 4.41 -5.44
C LEU A 108 2.63 4.75 -4.26
N GLN A 109 2.07 5.08 -3.09
CA GLN A 109 2.80 5.37 -1.85
C GLN A 109 3.78 6.56 -1.94
N TYR A 110 3.57 7.49 -2.87
CA TYR A 110 4.34 8.74 -2.91
C TYR A 110 3.84 9.69 -1.83
N ARG A 111 4.76 10.14 -0.97
CA ARG A 111 4.50 11.16 0.05
C ARG A 111 4.95 12.52 -0.46
N SER A 112 4.25 13.56 -0.04
CA SER A 112 4.74 14.92 -0.22
C SER A 112 5.90 15.18 0.75
N CYS A 113 7.05 15.58 0.23
CA CYS A 113 8.24 15.88 1.02
C CYS A 113 8.88 17.17 0.52
N CYS A 114 9.46 17.93 1.45
CA CYS A 114 10.28 19.09 1.12
C CYS A 114 11.71 18.63 0.79
N ALA A 115 12.27 19.14 -0.31
CA ALA A 115 13.69 18.93 -0.61
C ALA A 115 14.56 19.61 0.46
N LYS A 116 15.62 18.93 0.91
CA LYS A 116 16.60 19.53 1.83
C LYS A 116 17.45 20.54 1.07
N VAL A 117 17.64 21.72 1.65
CA VAL A 117 18.60 22.71 1.13
C VAL A 117 20.01 22.19 1.45
N LEU A 118 20.81 21.98 0.42
CA LEU A 118 22.19 21.52 0.54
C LEU A 118 23.12 22.55 -0.12
N PRO A 119 24.34 22.76 0.41
CA PRO A 119 25.32 23.58 -0.28
C PRO A 119 25.66 22.96 -1.63
N LEU A 120 25.79 23.81 -2.66
CA LEU A 120 26.14 23.34 -3.99
C LEU A 120 27.60 22.87 -3.99
N LEU A 121 27.81 21.57 -4.23
CA LEU A 121 29.16 21.02 -4.31
C LEU A 121 29.69 21.15 -5.74
N SER A 122 30.87 21.74 -5.88
CA SER A 122 31.59 21.70 -7.15
C SER A 122 32.08 20.27 -7.45
N ALA A 123 32.29 19.96 -8.73
CA ALA A 123 32.83 18.65 -9.14
C ALA A 123 34.24 18.38 -8.55
N LYS A 124 34.99 19.43 -8.22
CA LYS A 124 36.27 19.31 -7.49
C LYS A 124 36.00 18.89 -6.04
N ASN A 125 35.14 19.61 -5.33
CA ASN A 125 34.83 19.33 -3.92
C ASN A 125 34.26 17.91 -3.74
N VAL A 126 33.43 17.43 -4.67
CA VAL A 126 32.93 16.05 -4.64
C VAL A 126 34.08 15.04 -4.72
N ARG A 127 35.03 15.23 -5.66
CA ARG A 127 36.18 14.34 -5.82
C ARG A 127 37.09 14.35 -4.60
N ASP A 128 37.41 15.53 -4.08
CA ASP A 128 38.30 15.69 -2.93
C ASP A 128 37.68 15.04 -1.67
N ARG A 129 36.38 15.24 -1.44
CA ARG A 129 35.66 14.60 -0.33
C ARG A 129 35.64 13.08 -0.48
N ILE A 130 35.36 12.54 -1.67
CA ILE A 130 35.38 11.08 -1.89
C ILE A 130 36.79 10.53 -1.70
N ALA A 131 37.83 11.21 -2.18
CA ALA A 131 39.22 10.80 -2.02
C ALA A 131 39.62 10.78 -0.53
N PHE A 132 39.24 11.81 0.23
CA PHE A 132 39.43 11.88 1.67
C PHE A 132 38.76 10.69 2.37
N CYS A 133 37.46 10.46 2.13
CA CYS A 133 36.73 9.35 2.74
C CYS A 133 37.31 7.99 2.37
N LYS A 134 37.82 7.81 1.15
CA LYS A 134 38.46 6.55 0.73
C LYS A 134 39.82 6.36 1.40
N LYS A 135 40.61 7.42 1.51
CA LYS A 135 41.96 7.38 2.12
C LYS A 135 41.91 6.99 3.59
N TYR A 136 40.90 7.49 4.31
CA TYR A 136 40.74 7.29 5.75
C TYR A 136 39.57 6.36 6.11
N LYS A 137 39.11 5.54 5.16
CA LYS A 137 37.96 4.64 5.37
C LYS A 137 38.21 3.61 6.47
N ASP A 138 39.43 3.09 6.51
CA ASP A 138 39.83 1.99 7.40
C ASP A 138 40.52 2.49 8.68
N TRP A 139 40.49 3.81 8.93
CA TRP A 139 41.04 4.40 10.15
C TRP A 139 40.22 4.01 11.38
N THR A 140 40.94 3.66 12.44
CA THR A 140 40.40 3.32 13.76
C THR A 140 40.16 4.58 14.59
N LEU A 141 39.50 4.44 15.74
CA LEU A 141 39.25 5.58 16.62
C LEU A 141 40.57 6.17 17.14
N GLU A 142 41.54 5.31 17.45
CA GLU A 142 42.86 5.69 17.91
C GLU A 142 43.61 6.53 16.86
N ASP A 143 43.44 6.21 15.56
CA ASP A 143 44.03 6.99 14.46
C ASP A 143 43.43 8.40 14.38
N TRP A 144 42.12 8.54 14.65
CA TRP A 144 41.44 9.84 14.64
C TRP A 144 41.75 10.69 15.88
N GLU A 145 42.03 10.07 17.03
CA GLU A 145 42.44 10.78 18.26
C GLU A 145 43.76 11.54 18.10
N GLN A 146 44.62 11.09 17.18
CA GLN A 146 45.87 11.78 16.84
C GLN A 146 45.66 13.02 15.96
N VAL A 147 44.45 13.25 15.43
CA VAL A 147 44.14 14.38 14.56
C VAL A 147 43.63 15.56 15.38
N LEU A 148 44.40 16.64 15.40
CA LEU A 148 43.94 17.91 15.95
C LEU A 148 43.07 18.65 14.92
N TRP A 149 41.82 18.95 15.27
CA TRP A 149 40.90 19.71 14.44
C TRP A 149 40.86 21.17 14.88
N SER A 150 40.94 22.09 13.92
CA SER A 150 40.72 23.53 14.13
C SER A 150 39.72 24.04 13.10
N ASP A 151 38.70 24.76 13.54
CA ASP A 151 37.75 25.47 12.68
C ASP A 151 37.61 26.90 13.20
N GLU A 152 37.49 27.87 12.30
CA GLU A 152 37.27 29.28 12.63
C GLU A 152 35.77 29.57 12.51
N SER A 153 35.19 30.13 13.58
CA SER A 153 33.77 30.51 13.65
C SER A 153 33.51 31.89 13.06
#